data_AF-A0A537C2J1-F1
#
_entry.id   AF-A0A537C2J1-F1
#
_cell.length_a   1.000
_cell.length_b   1.000
_cell.length_c   1.000
_cell.angle_alpha   90.00
_cell.angle_beta   90.00
_cell.angle_gamma   90.00
#
_symmetry.space_group_name_H-M   'P 1'
#
loop_
_entity.id
_entity.type
_entity.pdbx_description
1 polymer ?
#
loop_
_entity_poly.entity_id
_entity_poly.type
_entity_poly.pdbx_seq_one_letter_code
_entity_poly.pdbx_strand_id
1 'polypeptide(L)'
;MHHPHATDEVIDLIASIEMQRQEMESRSGLEQSRNFALSRLQEALAAEQLPENLEALGQAIRRVQTLGKRGNPQQGQGDNSGRARQGGKSWRGAPPHARGPRGRKNPGRRTGG
;
A
#
# COMPACT_ATOMS: atom_id res chain seq x y z
N MET A 1 -18.71 -25.15 8.39
CA MET A 1 -19.71 -24.27 7.76
C MET A 1 -19.21 -23.99 6.35
N HIS A 2 -19.90 -24.45 5.31
CA HIS A 2 -19.58 -24.04 3.94
C HIS A 2 -20.06 -22.59 3.81
N HIS A 3 -19.13 -21.63 3.79
CA HIS A 3 -19.47 -20.32 3.28
C HIS A 3 -19.74 -20.49 1.77
N PRO A 4 -20.88 -20.05 1.25
CA PRO A 4 -21.09 -20.03 -0.19
C PRO A 4 -20.10 -19.01 -0.75
N HIS A 5 -18.99 -19.53 -1.28
CA HIS A 5 -18.04 -18.73 -2.03
C HIS A 5 -18.52 -18.69 -3.48
N ALA A 6 -18.31 -17.55 -4.14
CA ALA A 6 -18.55 -17.45 -5.57
C ALA A 6 -17.82 -18.58 -6.31
N THR A 7 -18.38 -18.99 -7.44
CA THR A 7 -17.79 -20.04 -8.28
C THR A 7 -16.39 -19.63 -8.72
N ASP A 8 -15.50 -20.61 -8.88
CA ASP A 8 -14.13 -20.38 -9.32
C ASP A 8 -14.09 -19.64 -10.67
N GLU A 9 -15.04 -19.92 -11.57
CA GLU A 9 -15.16 -19.23 -12.86
C GLU A 9 -15.41 -17.72 -12.70
N VAL A 10 -16.26 -17.30 -11.76
CA VAL A 10 -16.53 -15.88 -11.50
C VAL A 10 -15.35 -15.22 -10.79
N ILE A 11 -14.68 -15.95 -9.90
CA ILE A 11 -13.45 -15.46 -9.25
C ILE A 11 -12.37 -15.20 -10.32
N ASP A 12 -12.15 -16.16 -11.22
CA ASP A 12 -11.19 -16.05 -12.32
C ASP A 12 -11.56 -14.94 -13.30
N LEU A 13 -12.86 -14.80 -13.61
CA LEU A 13 -13.35 -13.70 -14.43
C LEU A 13 -13.03 -12.35 -13.79
N ILE A 14 -13.34 -12.15 -12.51
CA ILE A 14 -13.04 -10.90 -11.78
C ILE A 14 -11.53 -10.63 -11.78
N ALA A 15 -10.71 -11.65 -11.55
CA ALA A 15 -9.26 -11.53 -11.57
C ALA A 15 -8.73 -11.11 -12.95
N SER A 16 -9.26 -11.71 -14.02
CA SER A 16 -8.88 -11.38 -15.40
C SER A 16 -9.24 -9.94 -15.77
N ILE A 17 -10.42 -9.46 -15.36
CA ILE A 17 -10.87 -8.08 -15.59
C ILE A 17 -9.96 -7.10 -14.84
N GLU A 18 -9.60 -7.40 -13.59
CA GLU A 18 -8.71 -6.54 -12.79
C GLU A 18 -7.30 -6.49 -13.39
N MET A 19 -6.77 -7.61 -13.88
CA MET A 19 -5.47 -7.64 -14.56
C MET A 19 -5.48 -6.76 -15.82
N GLN A 20 -6.51 -6.90 -16.66
CA GLN A 20 -6.68 -6.07 -17.86
C GLN A 20 -6.86 -4.59 -17.53
N ARG A 21 -7.61 -4.28 -16.45
CA ARG A 21 -7.75 -2.92 -15.94
C ARG A 21 -6.39 -2.31 -15.60
N GLN A 22 -5.56 -3.02 -14.84
CA GLN A 22 -4.23 -2.55 -14.46
C GLN A 22 -3.31 -2.37 -15.67
N GLU A 23 -3.35 -3.29 -16.63
CA GLU A 23 -2.60 -3.15 -17.89
C GLU A 23 -3.07 -1.90 -18.66
N MET A 24 -4.37 -1.70 -18.80
CA MET A 24 -4.94 -0.50 -19.44
C MET A 24 -4.62 0.78 -18.69
N GLU A 25 -4.59 0.77 -17.36
CA GLU A 25 -4.28 1.95 -16.56
C GLU A 25 -2.91 2.52 -16.92
N SER A 26 -1.92 1.64 -17.13
CA SER A 26 -0.56 2.04 -17.53
C SER A 26 -0.48 2.70 -18.91
N ARG A 27 -1.43 2.41 -19.82
CA ARG A 27 -1.42 2.88 -21.22
C ARG A 27 -2.37 4.04 -21.47
N SER A 28 -3.51 4.03 -20.80
CA SER A 28 -4.71 4.82 -21.10
C SER A 28 -5.21 5.64 -19.90
N GLY A 29 -4.64 5.43 -18.72
CA GLY A 29 -4.99 6.14 -17.49
C GLY A 29 -6.14 5.50 -16.70
N LEU A 30 -6.33 6.03 -15.49
CA LEU A 30 -7.24 5.48 -14.47
C LEU A 30 -8.70 5.50 -14.90
N GLU A 31 -9.15 6.56 -15.57
CA GLU A 31 -10.56 6.71 -15.93
C GLU A 31 -10.99 5.69 -17.00
N GLN A 32 -10.18 5.54 -18.06
CA GLN A 32 -10.46 4.61 -19.16
C GLN A 32 -10.42 3.16 -18.68
N SER A 33 -9.42 2.81 -17.87
CA SER A 33 -9.31 1.48 -17.27
C SER A 33 -10.48 1.18 -16.31
N ARG A 34 -10.86 2.14 -15.46
CA ARG A 34 -12.03 2.01 -14.58
C ARG A 34 -13.31 1.78 -15.38
N ASN A 35 -13.54 2.57 -16.42
CA ASN A 35 -14.74 2.45 -17.25
C ASN A 35 -14.80 1.07 -17.93
N PHE A 36 -13.68 0.58 -18.46
CA PHE A 36 -13.56 -0.78 -19.00
C PHE A 36 -13.97 -1.85 -17.97
N ALA A 37 -13.38 -1.81 -16.77
CA ALA A 37 -13.66 -2.81 -15.74
C ALA A 37 -15.13 -2.75 -15.27
N LEU A 38 -15.70 -1.56 -15.12
CA LEU A 38 -17.11 -1.40 -14.75
C LEU A 38 -18.05 -2.01 -15.80
N SER A 39 -17.81 -1.74 -17.09
CA SER A 39 -18.64 -2.29 -18.16
C SER A 39 -18.59 -3.83 -18.17
N ARG A 40 -17.40 -4.42 -18.06
CA ARG A 40 -17.24 -5.89 -18.03
C ARG A 40 -17.89 -6.53 -16.81
N LEU A 41 -17.72 -5.94 -15.63
CA LEU A 41 -18.33 -6.46 -14.40
C LEU A 41 -19.86 -6.32 -14.41
N GLN A 42 -20.40 -5.25 -15.00
CA GLN A 42 -21.85 -5.07 -15.15
C GLN A 42 -22.45 -6.06 -16.14
N GLU A 43 -21.75 -6.35 -17.25
CA GLU A 43 -22.15 -7.39 -18.21
C GLU A 43 -22.21 -8.77 -17.55
N ALA A 44 -21.17 -9.14 -16.78
CA ALA A 44 -21.14 -10.38 -16.03
C ALA A 44 -22.27 -10.45 -14.98
N LEU A 45 -22.52 -9.34 -14.27
CA LEU A 45 -23.60 -9.26 -13.27
C LEU A 45 -24.99 -9.45 -13.91
N ALA A 46 -25.20 -8.94 -15.13
CA ALA A 46 -26.47 -9.08 -15.83
C ALA A 46 -26.73 -10.50 -16.35
N ALA A 47 -25.68 -11.28 -16.61
CA ALA A 47 -25.77 -12.66 -17.08
C ALA A 47 -25.88 -13.68 -15.94
N GLU A 48 -25.50 -13.29 -14.72
CA GLU A 48 -25.41 -14.18 -13.57
C GLU A 48 -26.74 -14.29 -12.80
N GLN A 49 -27.01 -15.47 -12.24
CA GLN A 49 -28.22 -15.78 -11.48
C GLN A 49 -27.93 -16.30 -10.07
N LEU A 50 -26.71 -16.77 -9.82
CA LEU A 50 -26.31 -17.33 -8.53
C LEU A 50 -26.07 -16.20 -7.51
N PRO A 51 -26.77 -16.20 -6.36
CA PRO A 51 -26.64 -15.16 -5.34
C PRO A 51 -25.19 -14.90 -4.89
N GLU A 52 -24.43 -15.96 -4.67
CA GLU A 52 -23.02 -15.90 -4.26
C GLU A 52 -22.12 -15.18 -5.28
N ASN A 53 -22.41 -15.37 -6.57
CA ASN A 53 -21.67 -14.74 -7.67
C ASN A 53 -22.09 -13.28 -7.83
N LEU A 54 -23.38 -12.97 -7.68
CA LEU A 54 -23.90 -11.60 -7.68
C LEU A 54 -23.28 -10.78 -6.55
N GLU A 55 -23.11 -11.35 -5.36
CA GLU A 55 -22.43 -10.68 -4.24
C GLU A 55 -20.97 -10.39 -4.56
N ALA A 56 -20.23 -11.36 -5.12
CA ALA A 56 -18.82 -11.18 -5.50
C ALA A 56 -18.64 -10.12 -6.60
N LEU A 57 -19.44 -10.17 -7.65
CA LEU A 57 -19.46 -9.18 -8.74
C LEU A 57 -19.85 -7.79 -8.21
N GLY A 58 -20.86 -7.71 -7.35
CA GLY A 58 -21.27 -6.47 -6.69
C GLY A 58 -20.17 -5.86 -5.81
N GLN A 59 -19.41 -6.69 -5.08
CA GLN A 59 -18.24 -6.23 -4.35
C GLN A 59 -17.13 -5.71 -5.28
N ALA A 60 -16.86 -6.42 -6.38
CA ALA A 60 -15.87 -5.99 -7.37
C ALA A 60 -16.23 -4.64 -7.99
N ILE A 61 -17.51 -4.43 -8.37
CA ILE A 61 -18.01 -3.16 -8.88
C ILE A 61 -17.79 -2.04 -7.87
N ARG A 62 -18.14 -2.26 -6.59
CA ARG A 62 -17.90 -1.26 -5.53
C ARG A 62 -16.42 -0.90 -5.40
N ARG A 63 -15.51 -1.88 -5.45
CA ARG A 63 -14.06 -1.63 -5.42
C ARG A 63 -13.63 -0.75 -6.60
N VAL A 64 -14.03 -1.09 -7.82
CA VAL A 64 -13.70 -0.33 -9.03
C VAL A 64 -14.26 1.10 -8.98
N GLN A 65 -15.49 1.30 -8.48
CA GLN A 65 -16.09 2.64 -8.32
C GLN A 65 -15.36 3.53 -7.30
N THR A 66 -14.67 2.92 -6.33
CA THR A 66 -13.87 3.65 -5.34
C THR A 66 -12.45 3.96 -5.79
N LEU A 67 -12.01 3.43 -6.94
CA LEU A 67 -10.73 3.78 -7.54
C LEU A 67 -10.71 5.27 -7.87
N GLY A 68 -9.66 5.96 -7.42
CA GLY A 68 -9.49 7.41 -7.54
C GLY A 68 -10.16 8.26 -6.45
N LYS A 69 -11.02 7.67 -5.59
CA LYS A 69 -11.60 8.38 -4.43
C LYS A 69 -10.74 8.30 -3.18
N ARG A 70 -9.86 7.29 -3.09
CA ARG A 70 -8.79 7.27 -2.09
C ARG A 70 -7.71 8.24 -2.55
N GLY A 71 -7.68 9.41 -1.94
CA GLY A 71 -6.50 10.27 -1.94
C GLY A 71 -5.28 9.42 -1.59
N ASN A 72 -4.29 9.51 -2.46
CA ASN A 72 -2.96 8.93 -2.34
C ASN A 72 -2.49 9.01 -0.86
N PRO A 73 -2.04 7.88 -0.30
CA PRO A 73 -0.61 7.82 -0.10
C PRO A 73 -0.08 6.56 -0.75
N GLN A 74 0.99 6.71 -1.50
CA GLN A 74 1.88 5.64 -1.91
C GLN A 74 1.50 4.89 -3.18
N GLN A 75 1.59 5.56 -4.32
CA GLN A 75 2.21 4.96 -5.50
C GLN A 75 2.76 6.04 -6.45
N GLY A 76 3.79 6.75 -5.98
CA GLY A 76 4.81 7.32 -6.87
C GLY A 76 5.87 6.26 -7.15
N GLN A 77 5.54 5.23 -7.94
CA GLN A 77 6.57 4.34 -8.49
C GLN A 77 7.09 4.97 -9.78
N GLY A 78 7.88 6.02 -9.58
CA GLY A 78 8.58 6.76 -10.61
C GLY A 78 9.95 7.14 -10.10
N ASP A 79 10.76 6.17 -9.68
CA ASP A 79 12.18 6.41 -9.38
C ASP A 79 13.01 6.17 -10.63
N ASN A 80 12.75 7.01 -11.64
CA ASN A 80 13.79 7.41 -12.57
C ASN A 80 14.10 8.88 -12.26
N SER A 81 14.88 9.11 -11.19
CA SER A 81 15.58 10.37 -11.03
C SER A 81 16.86 10.17 -10.23
N GLY A 82 17.97 10.17 -10.98
CA GLY A 82 19.24 10.64 -10.46
C GLY A 82 19.06 12.07 -9.94
N ARG A 83 18.69 12.20 -8.67
CA ARG A 83 18.78 13.45 -7.92
C ARG A 83 18.84 13.13 -6.43
N ALA A 84 20.05 12.97 -5.94
CA ALA A 84 20.37 12.87 -4.52
C ALA A 84 19.72 14.02 -3.73
N ARG A 85 18.64 13.71 -3.02
CA ARG A 85 18.14 14.48 -1.87
C ARG A 85 17.67 13.50 -0.79
N GLN A 86 18.63 12.79 -0.20
CA GLN A 86 18.45 12.15 1.11
C GLN A 86 19.10 13.02 2.17
N GLY A 87 18.31 13.94 2.72
CA GLY A 87 18.53 14.45 4.05
C GLY A 87 18.05 13.41 5.07
N GLY A 88 18.97 12.91 5.88
CA GLY A 88 18.67 12.44 7.24
C GLY A 88 18.32 10.97 7.42
N LYS A 89 19.34 10.09 7.41
CA LYS A 89 19.51 8.94 8.33
C LYS A 89 20.97 8.47 8.25
N SER A 90 21.88 9.29 8.77
CA SER A 90 23.29 8.92 8.97
C SER A 90 23.40 8.00 10.18
N TRP A 91 23.45 6.67 9.96
CA TRP A 91 23.92 5.72 10.98
C TRP A 91 25.46 5.69 11.11
N ARG A 92 26.10 6.85 10.93
CA ARG A 92 27.48 7.11 11.33
C ARG A 92 27.45 8.20 12.40
N GLY A 93 27.10 7.78 13.61
CA GLY A 93 27.02 8.63 14.80
C GLY A 93 27.46 7.85 16.03
N ALA A 94 28.64 7.23 15.99
CA ALA A 94 29.43 7.06 17.21
C ALA A 94 30.08 8.43 17.49
N PRO A 95 29.89 9.04 18.68
CA PRO A 95 30.59 8.59 19.89
C PRO A 95 29.73 8.70 21.18
N PRO A 96 30.18 8.13 22.31
CA PRO A 96 30.77 9.02 23.32
C PRO A 96 31.99 8.39 23.99
N HIS A 97 33.17 8.75 23.51
CA HIS A 97 34.38 8.75 24.33
C HIS A 97 34.84 10.19 24.50
N ALA A 98 34.26 10.86 25.49
CA ALA A 98 34.83 12.04 26.13
C ALA A 98 34.30 12.15 27.57
N ARG A 99 35.22 12.38 28.50
CA ARG A 99 35.13 12.29 29.96
C ARG A 99 34.26 13.37 30.64
N GLY A 100 33.48 12.95 31.65
CA GLY A 100 33.19 13.68 32.92
C GLY A 100 31.97 14.64 32.93
N PRO A 101 31.26 14.84 34.07
CA PRO A 101 31.71 14.70 35.46
C PRO A 101 30.87 13.73 36.31
N ARG A 102 31.51 12.67 36.85
CA ARG A 102 31.02 12.02 38.08
C ARG A 102 31.52 12.85 39.26
N GLY A 103 30.65 13.67 39.81
CA GLY A 103 30.84 14.23 41.13
C GLY A 103 31.02 13.10 42.17
N ARG A 104 31.96 13.35 43.09
CA ARG A 104 32.28 12.62 44.33
C ARG A 104 33.14 11.35 44.19
N LYS A 105 34.45 11.55 44.24
CA LYS A 105 35.25 11.21 45.43
C LYS A 105 36.41 12.21 45.56
N ASN A 106 36.33 12.96 46.66
CA ASN A 106 37.31 13.92 47.14
C ASN A 106 38.48 13.13 47.77
N PRO A 107 39.75 13.50 47.51
CA PRO A 107 40.73 13.41 48.58
C PRO A 107 41.51 14.73 48.68
N GLY A 108 40.81 15.80 49.00
CA GLY A 108 41.43 16.95 49.64
C GLY A 108 41.81 16.58 51.07
N ARG A 109 43.11 16.34 51.28
CA ARG A 109 43.86 16.99 52.36
C ARG A 109 43.28 16.83 53.78
N ARG A 110 43.70 15.80 54.51
CA ARG A 110 43.90 15.92 55.97
C ARG A 110 45.27 16.54 56.19
N THR A 111 45.28 17.80 56.60
CA THR A 111 46.40 18.44 57.31
C THR A 111 45.95 18.70 58.75
N GLY A 112 46.76 18.31 59.72
CA GLY A 112 46.75 18.88 61.08
C GLY A 112 46.30 17.93 62.19
N GLY A 113 47.26 17.53 63.04
CA GLY A 113 47.10 16.69 64.23
C GLY A 113 48.42 16.01 64.55
#